data_AF-A0A2M8RUL9-F1
#
_entry.id   AF-A0A2M8RUL9-F1
#
_cell.length_a   1.000
_cell.length_b   1.000
_cell.length_c   1.000
_cell.angle_alpha   90.00
_cell.angle_beta   90.00
_cell.angle_gamma   90.00
#
_symmetry.space_group_name_H-M   'P 1'
#
loop_
_entity.id
_entity.type
_entity.pdbx_description
1 polymer ?
#
loop_
_entity_poly.entity_id
_entity_poly.type
_entity_poly.pdbx_seq_one_letter_code
_entity_poly.pdbx_strand_id
1 'polypeptide(L)'
;MKKRLSAVIFSTIFALIAALPAAAKVEKSDAGVYAAVNASGQVQSLFRFNKVGNRYWVVDMVKEGAWSKLICAKNTQCMLTDTSRATMRRFFSRYDELIAVVDRKLPKVSVSCIDVKEFAFCRLDDVEKTSYFLISQEGNISVLQKQPDPQVAEQPAAQNNKEQE
;
A
#
# COMPACT_ATOMS: atom_id res chain seq x y z
N MET A 1 -33.73 -18.04 61.49
CA MET A 1 -32.92 -16.84 61.83
C MET A 1 -31.61 -16.85 61.03
N LYS A 2 -31.28 -15.71 60.38
CA LYS A 2 -29.94 -15.14 60.01
C LYS A 2 -28.89 -16.06 59.34
N LYS A 3 -28.68 -15.98 58.01
CA LYS A 3 -27.69 -15.15 57.24
C LYS A 3 -26.20 -15.38 57.58
N ARG A 4 -25.36 -15.77 56.59
CA ARG A 4 -24.23 -15.03 55.89
C ARG A 4 -23.65 -15.98 54.79
N LEU A 5 -23.74 -15.73 53.48
CA LEU A 5 -22.95 -14.87 52.57
C LEU A 5 -21.41 -15.08 52.59
N SER A 6 -20.87 -15.65 51.51
CA SER A 6 -19.70 -15.21 50.70
C SER A 6 -19.25 -16.38 49.78
N ALA A 7 -19.40 -16.35 48.45
CA ALA A 7 -18.62 -15.60 47.45
C ALA A 7 -17.12 -16.03 47.44
N VAL A 8 -16.40 -16.29 46.34
CA VAL A 8 -16.56 -16.06 44.89
C VAL A 8 -15.35 -16.73 44.18
N ILE A 9 -15.62 -17.39 43.05
CA ILE A 9 -14.88 -17.39 41.75
C ILE A 9 -13.34 -17.60 41.75
N PHE A 10 -12.88 -18.60 40.98
CA PHE A 10 -11.73 -18.38 40.08
C PHE A 10 -11.97 -19.04 38.72
N SER A 11 -12.31 -18.19 37.75
CA SER A 11 -12.43 -18.49 36.33
C SER A 11 -11.08 -18.86 35.73
N THR A 12 -11.05 -19.89 34.89
CA THR A 12 -10.06 -20.00 33.80
C THR A 12 -10.80 -20.39 32.52
N ILE A 13 -11.50 -19.41 31.94
CA ILE A 13 -11.87 -19.45 30.54
C ILE A 13 -10.56 -19.27 29.78
N PHE A 14 -10.05 -20.37 29.23
CA PHE A 14 -8.96 -20.34 28.24
C PHE A 14 -9.44 -19.50 27.07
N ALA A 15 -8.94 -18.26 27.00
CA ALA A 15 -9.22 -17.34 25.93
C ALA A 15 -8.74 -17.97 24.62
N LEU A 16 -9.68 -18.36 23.77
CA LEU A 16 -9.44 -18.62 22.36
C LEU A 16 -8.98 -17.27 21.77
N ILE A 17 -7.68 -17.06 21.65
CA ILE A 17 -7.12 -15.92 20.94
C ILE A 17 -7.43 -16.17 19.47
N ALA A 18 -8.61 -15.71 19.02
CA ALA A 18 -8.87 -15.51 17.62
C ALA A 18 -7.80 -14.54 17.12
N ALA A 19 -6.82 -15.06 16.38
CA ALA A 19 -5.85 -14.26 15.67
C ALA A 19 -6.66 -13.36 14.72
N LEU A 20 -6.90 -12.11 15.15
CA LEU A 20 -7.42 -11.09 14.27
C LEU A 20 -6.47 -11.05 13.08
N PRO A 21 -6.95 -11.20 11.84
CA PRO A 21 -6.09 -11.05 10.68
C PRO A 21 -5.39 -9.70 10.82
N ALA A 22 -4.06 -9.74 10.89
CA ALA A 22 -3.26 -8.53 10.91
C ALA A 22 -3.72 -7.69 9.72
N ALA A 23 -4.05 -6.42 9.96
CA ALA A 23 -4.45 -5.53 8.89
C ALA A 23 -3.37 -5.60 7.79
N ALA A 24 -3.79 -5.81 6.54
CA ALA A 24 -2.87 -5.77 5.40
C ALA A 24 -1.97 -4.56 5.55
N LYS A 25 -0.66 -4.75 5.44
CA LYS A 25 0.32 -3.65 5.45
C LYS A 25 0.95 -3.56 4.07
N VAL A 26 1.42 -2.37 3.71
CA VAL A 26 2.33 -2.24 2.58
C VAL A 26 3.67 -2.88 2.98
N GLU A 27 4.03 -3.95 2.30
CA GLU A 27 5.15 -4.82 2.65
C GLU A 27 6.32 -4.64 1.69
N LYS A 28 7.51 -5.13 2.06
CA LYS A 28 8.70 -5.00 1.21
C LYS A 28 8.50 -5.64 -0.18
N SER A 29 7.68 -6.67 -0.29
CA SER A 29 7.27 -7.32 -1.55
C SER A 29 6.50 -6.39 -2.49
N ASP A 30 5.91 -5.32 -1.95
CA ASP A 30 5.14 -4.34 -2.69
C ASP A 30 6.04 -3.25 -3.30
N ALA A 31 7.35 -3.31 -3.07
CA ALA A 31 8.30 -2.51 -3.83
C ALA A 31 8.25 -2.84 -5.32
N GLY A 32 8.54 -1.85 -6.16
CA GLY A 32 8.59 -2.00 -7.61
C GLY A 32 8.18 -0.75 -8.37
N VAL A 33 8.07 -0.91 -9.69
CA VAL A 33 7.61 0.14 -10.60
C VAL A 33 6.11 -0.02 -10.84
N TYR A 34 5.38 1.09 -10.77
CA TYR A 34 3.94 1.14 -10.92
C TYR A 34 3.55 2.19 -11.95
N ALA A 35 2.63 1.82 -12.84
CA ALA A 35 2.02 2.73 -13.81
C ALA A 35 0.68 3.25 -13.30
N ALA A 36 0.55 4.58 -13.20
CA ALA A 36 -0.77 5.20 -13.17
C ALA A 36 -1.34 5.19 -14.57
N VAL A 37 -2.47 4.52 -14.73
CA VAL A 37 -3.20 4.43 -15.99
C VAL A 37 -4.49 5.24 -15.92
N ASN A 38 -4.91 5.76 -17.07
CA ASN A 38 -6.23 6.36 -17.20
C ASN A 38 -7.31 5.29 -17.46
N ALA A 39 -8.56 5.73 -17.63
CA ALA A 39 -9.69 4.85 -17.94
C ALA A 39 -9.54 4.05 -19.25
N SER A 40 -8.71 4.51 -20.20
CA SER A 40 -8.42 3.78 -21.45
C SER A 40 -7.20 2.86 -21.35
N GLY A 41 -6.60 2.72 -20.16
CA GLY A 41 -5.43 1.86 -19.92
C GLY A 41 -4.10 2.47 -20.39
N GLN A 42 -4.09 3.72 -20.83
CA GLN A 42 -2.85 4.40 -21.23
C GLN A 42 -2.06 4.84 -20.00
N VAL A 43 -0.75 4.59 -20.03
CA VAL A 43 0.20 4.99 -18.98
C VAL A 43 0.38 6.51 -18.95
N GLN A 44 -0.12 7.13 -17.89
CA GLN A 44 0.02 8.56 -17.64
C GLN A 44 1.31 8.89 -16.89
N SER A 45 1.68 8.10 -15.88
CA SER A 45 2.88 8.32 -15.07
C SER A 45 3.47 6.99 -14.61
N LEU A 46 4.78 6.95 -14.39
CA LEU A 46 5.47 5.79 -13.81
C LEU A 46 6.14 6.22 -12.51
N PHE A 47 5.98 5.40 -11.47
CA PHE A 47 6.58 5.61 -10.15
C PHE A 47 7.38 4.40 -9.75
N ARG A 48 8.46 4.61 -9.02
CA ARG A 48 9.22 3.53 -8.38
C ARG A 48 9.09 3.68 -6.88
N PHE A 49 8.53 2.69 -6.22
CA PHE A 49 8.42 2.63 -4.77
C PHE A 49 9.47 1.66 -4.22
N ASN A 50 10.29 2.11 -3.28
CA ASN A 50 11.28 1.28 -2.60
C ASN A 50 11.15 1.42 -1.09
N LYS A 51 11.25 0.31 -0.38
CA LYS A 51 11.32 0.33 1.09
C LYS A 51 12.77 0.53 1.52
N VAL A 52 13.02 1.53 2.37
CA VAL A 52 14.36 1.81 2.91
C VAL A 52 14.40 1.43 4.38
N GLY A 53 15.12 0.33 4.67
CA GLY A 53 15.10 -0.30 5.97
C GLY A 53 13.68 -0.74 6.38
N ASN A 54 13.34 -0.56 7.66
CA ASN A 54 12.02 -0.88 8.20
C ASN A 54 11.17 0.35 8.53
N ARG A 55 11.66 1.57 8.24
CA ARG A 55 11.06 2.81 8.76
C ARG A 55 10.29 3.61 7.73
N TYR A 56 10.77 3.68 6.49
CA TYR A 56 10.18 4.55 5.49
C TYR A 56 10.28 3.95 4.10
N TRP A 57 9.49 4.54 3.21
CA TRP A 57 9.45 4.27 1.79
C TRP A 57 9.97 5.48 1.04
N VAL A 58 10.62 5.25 -0.09
CA VAL A 58 10.96 6.31 -1.03
C VAL A 58 10.20 6.08 -2.32
N VAL A 59 9.79 7.18 -2.94
CA VAL A 59 9.19 7.17 -4.27
C VAL A 59 9.92 8.14 -5.18
N ASP A 60 10.19 7.64 -6.38
CA ASP A 60 10.74 8.38 -7.49
C ASP A 60 9.75 8.37 -8.65
N MET A 61 9.68 9.48 -9.39
CA MET A 61 8.95 9.52 -10.66
C MET A 61 9.87 9.08 -11.79
N VAL A 62 9.54 7.95 -12.43
CA VAL A 62 10.28 7.39 -13.57
C VAL A 62 9.81 8.01 -14.88
N LYS A 63 8.51 8.36 -14.97
CA LYS A 63 7.92 9.06 -16.11
C LYS A 63 6.92 10.10 -15.62
N GLU A 64 7.13 11.34 -16.04
CA GLU A 64 6.25 12.47 -15.76
C GLU A 64 4.86 12.28 -16.39
N GLY A 65 3.85 12.89 -15.75
CA GLY A 65 2.50 13.04 -16.30
C GLY A 65 1.54 13.71 -15.33
N ALA A 66 0.30 13.20 -15.26
CA ALA A 66 -0.79 13.84 -14.50
C ALA A 66 -0.46 14.06 -13.01
N TRP A 67 0.39 13.21 -12.43
CA TRP A 67 0.78 13.28 -11.02
C TRP A 67 2.08 14.06 -10.75
N SER A 68 2.76 14.58 -11.78
CA SER A 68 4.06 15.28 -11.64
C SER A 68 4.05 16.49 -10.72
N LYS A 69 2.88 17.11 -10.49
CA LYS A 69 2.75 18.29 -9.62
C LYS A 69 2.42 17.93 -8.17
N LEU A 70 1.93 16.71 -7.92
CA LEU A 70 1.48 16.26 -6.61
C LEU A 70 2.52 15.37 -5.93
N ILE A 71 3.19 14.54 -6.74
CA ILE A 71 4.27 13.68 -6.29
C ILE A 71 5.57 14.44 -6.52
N CYS A 72 6.46 14.38 -5.53
CA CYS A 72 7.85 14.85 -5.48
C CYS A 72 8.32 15.54 -6.75
N ALA A 73 8.72 16.82 -6.63
CA ALA A 73 9.26 17.58 -7.73
C ALA A 73 10.40 16.82 -8.44
N LYS A 74 10.56 17.07 -9.74
CA LYS A 74 11.59 16.43 -10.57
C LYS A 74 12.95 16.43 -9.86
N ASN A 75 13.59 15.25 -9.78
CA ASN A 75 14.87 15.01 -9.10
C ASN A 75 14.86 15.06 -7.57
N THR A 76 13.69 14.99 -6.94
CA THR A 76 13.55 14.86 -5.48
C THR A 76 12.75 13.61 -5.14
N GLN A 77 13.28 12.79 -4.23
CA GLN A 77 12.56 11.66 -3.65
C GLN A 77 11.60 12.15 -2.56
N CYS A 78 10.38 11.60 -2.50
CA CYS A 78 9.56 11.75 -1.30
C CYS A 78 9.84 10.58 -0.38
N MET A 79 9.87 10.89 0.92
CA MET A 79 9.82 9.90 1.98
C MET A 79 8.36 9.71 2.40
N LEU A 80 7.87 8.48 2.33
CA LEU A 80 6.54 8.08 2.79
C LEU A 80 6.66 7.21 4.04
N THR A 81 5.65 7.28 4.90
CA THR A 81 5.55 6.49 6.13
C THR A 81 4.20 5.78 6.22
N ASP A 82 4.11 4.75 7.07
CA ASP A 82 2.85 4.04 7.31
C ASP A 82 1.73 5.02 7.71
N THR A 83 0.61 4.95 7.01
CA THR A 83 -0.52 5.86 7.20
C THR A 83 -1.36 5.50 8.41
N SER A 84 -1.69 6.50 9.22
CA SER A 84 -2.61 6.33 10.34
C SER A 84 -4.06 6.14 9.89
N ARG A 85 -4.90 5.51 10.73
CA ARG A 85 -6.35 5.40 10.45
C ARG A 85 -7.02 6.76 10.24
N ALA A 86 -6.66 7.76 11.05
CA ALA A 86 -7.23 9.11 10.93
C ALA A 86 -6.87 9.75 9.58
N THR A 87 -5.61 9.57 9.15
CA THR A 87 -5.12 10.06 7.86
C THR A 87 -5.80 9.34 6.69
N MET A 88 -5.99 8.02 6.76
CA MET A 88 -6.75 7.27 5.74
C MET A 88 -8.18 7.80 5.62
N ARG A 89 -8.87 8.05 6.74
CA ARG A 89 -10.23 8.64 6.68
C ARG A 89 -10.26 10.02 6.03
N ARG A 90 -9.22 10.83 6.21
CA ARG A 90 -9.10 12.13 5.53
C ARG A 90 -8.98 11.95 4.02
N PHE A 91 -8.04 11.11 3.56
CA PHE A 91 -7.85 10.81 2.14
C PHE A 91 -9.12 10.20 1.51
N PHE A 92 -9.79 9.27 2.22
CA PHE A 92 -10.97 8.56 1.73
C PHE A 92 -12.30 9.27 2.01
N SER A 93 -12.29 10.53 2.45
CA SER A 93 -13.49 11.25 2.88
C SER A 93 -14.60 11.36 1.81
N ARG A 94 -14.27 11.11 0.53
CA ARG A 94 -15.20 11.10 -0.60
C ARG A 94 -15.64 9.70 -1.04
N TYR A 95 -15.20 8.66 -0.34
CA TYR A 95 -15.38 7.26 -0.71
C TYR A 95 -15.90 6.46 0.47
N ASP A 96 -17.23 6.45 0.66
CA ASP A 96 -17.90 5.77 1.77
C ASP A 96 -17.52 4.28 1.88
N GLU A 97 -17.32 3.61 0.74
CA GLU A 97 -16.88 2.21 0.69
C GLU A 97 -15.47 2.03 1.30
N LEU A 98 -14.51 2.89 0.95
CA LEU A 98 -13.17 2.83 1.51
C LEU A 98 -13.16 3.19 3.00
N ILE A 99 -14.03 4.12 3.43
CA ILE A 99 -14.26 4.39 4.86
C ILE A 99 -14.81 3.14 5.57
N ALA A 100 -15.74 2.42 4.95
CA ALA A 100 -16.26 1.17 5.49
C ALA A 100 -15.16 0.10 5.63
N VAL A 101 -14.23 0.02 4.69
CA VAL A 101 -13.02 -0.84 4.81
C VAL A 101 -12.15 -0.41 6.00
N VAL A 102 -11.84 0.88 6.11
CA VAL A 102 -11.01 1.43 7.21
C VAL A 102 -11.67 1.19 8.58
N ASP A 103 -12.99 1.27 8.63
CA ASP A 103 -13.81 1.01 9.82
C ASP A 103 -14.05 -0.48 10.08
N ARG A 104 -13.49 -1.37 9.24
CA ARG A 104 -13.63 -2.83 9.34
C ARG A 104 -15.08 -3.32 9.23
N LYS A 105 -15.92 -2.61 8.50
CA LYS A 105 -17.32 -2.98 8.23
C LYS A 105 -17.46 -3.95 7.05
N LEU A 106 -16.44 -4.05 6.21
CA LEU A 106 -16.37 -5.00 5.10
C LEU A 106 -15.43 -6.15 5.49
N PRO A 107 -15.96 -7.26 6.03
CA PRO A 107 -15.12 -8.41 6.37
C PRO A 107 -14.50 -8.95 5.08
N LYS A 108 -13.21 -9.31 5.15
CA LYS A 108 -12.37 -9.82 4.04
C LYS A 108 -11.78 -8.78 3.08
N VAL A 109 -12.15 -7.51 3.22
CA VAL A 109 -11.47 -6.42 2.51
C VAL A 109 -10.61 -5.64 3.50
N SER A 110 -9.38 -5.32 3.12
CA SER A 110 -8.48 -4.51 3.95
C SER A 110 -7.66 -3.54 3.13
N VAL A 111 -7.41 -2.37 3.71
CA VAL A 111 -6.61 -1.32 3.08
C VAL A 111 -5.48 -0.88 4.01
N SER A 112 -4.31 -0.71 3.44
CA SER A 112 -3.21 0.04 4.05
C SER A 112 -2.62 1.01 3.06
N CYS A 113 -2.02 2.06 3.62
CA CYS A 113 -1.32 3.02 2.82
C CYS A 113 0.01 3.41 3.47
N ILE A 114 0.87 3.95 2.63
CA ILE A 114 2.00 4.78 3.02
C ILE A 114 1.74 6.17 2.43
N ASP A 115 2.00 7.23 3.20
CA ASP A 115 1.66 8.58 2.80
C ASP A 115 2.77 9.59 3.04
N VAL A 116 2.59 10.70 2.33
CA VAL A 116 3.15 12.01 2.61
C VAL A 116 1.97 13.00 2.65
N LYS A 117 2.22 14.27 2.96
CA LYS A 117 1.16 15.28 3.12
C LYS A 117 0.22 15.35 1.90
N GLU A 118 0.77 15.27 0.69
CA GLU A 118 0.07 15.52 -0.57
C GLU A 118 -0.69 14.30 -1.11
N PHE A 119 -0.21 13.07 -0.84
CA PHE A 119 -0.80 11.85 -1.40
C PHE A 119 -0.46 10.60 -0.59
N ALA A 120 -1.18 9.51 -0.87
CA ALA A 120 -0.90 8.18 -0.33
C ALA A 120 -0.84 7.13 -1.45
N PHE A 121 0.08 6.17 -1.31
CA PHE A 121 0.11 4.91 -2.05
C PHE A 121 -0.56 3.84 -1.19
N CYS A 122 -1.59 3.20 -1.73
CA CYS A 122 -2.43 2.28 -1.00
C CYS A 122 -2.45 0.89 -1.64
N ARG A 123 -2.44 -0.13 -0.78
CA ARG A 123 -2.70 -1.53 -1.09
C ARG A 123 -4.10 -1.87 -0.58
N LEU A 124 -4.93 -2.41 -1.46
CA LEU A 124 -6.25 -2.94 -1.16
C LEU A 124 -6.22 -4.45 -1.42
N ASP A 125 -6.38 -5.22 -0.35
CA ASP A 125 -6.53 -6.67 -0.44
C ASP A 125 -8.00 -7.03 -0.31
N ASP A 126 -8.50 -7.73 -1.32
CA ASP A 126 -9.75 -8.49 -1.30
C ASP A 126 -9.41 -9.99 -1.37
N VAL A 127 -10.39 -10.86 -1.15
CA VAL A 127 -10.26 -12.33 -1.07
C VAL A 127 -9.48 -12.92 -2.23
N GLU A 128 -9.63 -12.35 -3.43
CA GLU A 128 -9.09 -12.92 -4.67
C GLU A 128 -7.93 -12.10 -5.25
N LYS A 129 -7.76 -10.86 -4.80
CA LYS A 129 -6.90 -9.91 -5.51
C LYS A 129 -6.34 -8.82 -4.62
N THR A 130 -5.06 -8.53 -4.81
CA THR A 130 -4.41 -7.30 -4.35
C THR A 130 -4.45 -6.25 -5.46
N SER A 131 -4.95 -5.06 -5.14
CA SER A 131 -4.95 -3.89 -6.03
C SER A 131 -4.17 -2.75 -5.38
N TYR A 132 -3.58 -1.90 -6.23
CA TYR A 132 -2.80 -0.74 -5.79
C TYR A 132 -3.37 0.53 -6.38
N PHE A 133 -3.34 1.62 -5.63
CA PHE A 133 -3.79 2.91 -6.13
C PHE A 133 -3.07 4.07 -5.44
N LEU A 134 -3.02 5.21 -6.13
CA LEU A 134 -2.68 6.50 -5.53
C LEU A 134 -3.96 7.23 -5.18
N ILE A 135 -3.91 7.97 -4.07
CA ILE A 135 -4.94 8.94 -3.73
C ILE A 135 -4.31 10.28 -3.33
N SER A 136 -4.79 11.38 -3.90
CA SER A 136 -4.35 12.73 -3.53
C SER A 136 -5.10 13.22 -2.29
N GLN A 137 -4.60 14.27 -1.64
CA GLN A 137 -5.26 14.90 -0.49
C GLN A 137 -6.69 15.38 -0.81
N GLU A 138 -6.94 15.75 -2.07
CA GLU A 138 -8.26 16.17 -2.58
C GLU A 138 -9.18 14.99 -2.90
N GLY A 139 -8.70 13.76 -2.74
CA GLY A 139 -9.45 12.53 -3.01
C GLY A 139 -9.47 12.14 -4.48
N ASN A 140 -8.49 12.53 -5.30
CA ASN A 140 -8.38 11.98 -6.66
C ASN A 140 -7.70 10.61 -6.62
N ILE A 141 -8.32 9.58 -7.20
CA ILE A 141 -7.77 8.22 -7.24
C ILE A 141 -7.21 7.88 -8.62
N SER A 142 -6.06 7.21 -8.66
CA SER A 142 -5.54 6.54 -9.84
C SER A 142 -5.16 5.11 -9.52
N VAL A 143 -5.74 4.15 -10.25
CA VAL A 143 -5.39 2.74 -10.13
C VAL A 143 -3.99 2.52 -10.71
N LEU A 144 -3.19 1.74 -9.99
CA LEU A 144 -1.83 1.42 -10.35
C LEU A 144 -1.71 0.01 -10.91
N GLN A 145 -0.93 -0.14 -11.98
CA GLN A 145 -0.53 -1.43 -12.53
C GLN A 145 0.96 -1.66 -12.25
N LYS A 146 1.27 -2.71 -11.47
CA LYS A 146 2.67 -3.10 -11.23
C LYS A 146 3.29 -3.51 -12.57
N GLN A 147 4.43 -2.91 -12.88
CA GLN A 147 5.18 -3.20 -14.11
C GLN A 147 6.16 -4.34 -13.84
N PRO A 148 6.46 -5.18 -14.85
CA PRO A 148 7.61 -6.07 -14.80
C PRO A 148 8.88 -5.28 -14.49
N ASP A 149 9.72 -5.78 -13.61
CA ASP A 149 10.95 -5.09 -13.23
C ASP A 149 11.84 -4.88 -14.47
N PRO A 150 12.21 -3.64 -14.84
CA PRO A 150 13.01 -3.39 -16.05
C PRO A 150 14.38 -4.09 -16.04
N GLN A 151 14.85 -4.59 -14.89
CA GLN A 151 16.17 -5.22 -14.76
C GLN A 151 16.23 -6.72 -15.09
N VAL A 152 15.14 -7.35 -15.54
CA VAL A 152 15.15 -8.77 -15.98
C VAL A 152 15.23 -8.91 -17.50
N ALA A 153 15.13 -7.82 -18.27
CA ALA A 153 15.07 -7.88 -19.74
C ALA A 153 16.40 -7.56 -20.46
N GLU A 154 17.51 -7.31 -19.75
CA GLU A 154 18.78 -6.93 -20.38
C GLU A 154 19.97 -7.69 -19.77
N GLN A 155 19.97 -9.01 -19.94
CA GLN A 155 21.24 -9.73 -20.12
C GLN A 155 21.52 -9.73 -21.63
N PRO A 156 22.49 -8.94 -22.13
CA PRO A 156 23.01 -9.20 -23.45
C PRO A 156 23.63 -10.60 -23.41
N ALA A 157 23.09 -11.50 -24.24
CA ALA A 157 23.76 -12.75 -24.56
C ALA A 157 25.20 -12.42 -24.93
N ALA A 158 26.15 -12.90 -24.13
CA ALA A 158 27.56 -12.76 -24.40
C ALA A 158 27.82 -13.30 -25.82
N GLN A 159 28.10 -12.39 -26.76
CA GLN A 159 28.67 -12.74 -28.05
C GLN A 159 30.01 -13.39 -27.78
N ASN A 160 30.02 -14.72 -27.87
CA ASN A 160 31.24 -15.51 -27.84
C ASN A 160 31.89 -15.38 -29.24
N ASN A 161 32.46 -14.20 -29.53
CA ASN A 161 33.41 -14.06 -30.62
C ASN A 161 34.70 -14.71 -30.16
N LYS A 162 34.82 -16.00 -30.47
CA LYS A 162 36.09 -16.70 -30.52
C LYS A 162 36.73 -16.31 -31.86
N GLU A 163 37.57 -15.29 -31.83
CA GLU A 163 38.54 -15.06 -32.90
C GLU A 163 39.92 -15.52 -32.38
N GLN A 164 40.66 -16.21 -33.27
CA GLN A 164 42.09 -16.47 -33.26
C GLN A 164 42.58 -17.62 -32.37
N GLU A 165 42.85 -18.79 -32.97
CA GLU A 165 44.13 -19.11 -33.63
C GLU A 165 43.94 -20.22 -34.68
#